data_AF-A0A7W6DHM7-F1
#
_entry.id   AF-A0A7W6DHM7-F1
#
_cell.length_a   1.000
_cell.length_b   1.000
_cell.length_c   1.000
_cell.angle_alpha   90.00
_cell.angle_beta   90.00
_cell.angle_gamma   90.00
#
_symmetry.space_group_name_H-M   'P 1'
#
loop_
_entity.id
_entity.type
_entity.pdbx_description
1 polymer ?
#
loop_
_entity_poly.entity_id
_entity_poly.type
_entity_poly.pdbx_seq_one_letter_code
_entity_poly.pdbx_strand_id
1 'polypeptide(L)' 'MSEAFATRAARLAGVAGLLLGWRPDEYWRATPDELAAVMEAARGGEDVAGVDGEALARMMAAMPD' A
#
# COMPACT_ATOMS: atom_id res chain seq x y z
N MET A 1 18.03 -23.43 0.39
CA MET A 1 17.09 -22.35 0.79
C MET A 1 16.99 -22.42 2.32
N SER A 2 17.23 -21.34 3.06
CA SER A 2 17.32 -21.40 4.54
C SER A 2 15.92 -21.51 5.18
N GLU A 3 15.76 -22.33 6.22
CA GLU A 3 14.47 -22.48 6.94
C GLU A 3 13.93 -21.14 7.48
N ALA A 4 14.82 -20.21 7.81
CA ALA A 4 14.46 -18.88 8.27
C ALA A 4 13.73 -18.06 7.19
N PHE A 5 14.10 -18.21 5.91
CA PHE A 5 13.41 -17.54 4.81
C PHE A 5 11.99 -18.08 4.65
N ALA A 6 11.84 -19.41 4.58
CA ALA A 6 10.53 -20.05 4.40
C ALA A 6 9.55 -19.69 5.53
N THR A 7 10.02 -19.71 6.78
CA THR A 7 9.22 -19.31 7.95
C THR A 7 8.74 -17.86 7.85
N ARG A 8 9.63 -16.94 7.44
CA ARG A 8 9.29 -15.51 7.30
C ARG A 8 8.32 -15.27 6.13
N ALA A 9 8.54 -15.92 5.00
CA ALA A 9 7.67 -15.83 3.83
C ALA A 9 6.26 -16.35 4.14
N ALA A 10 6.14 -17.49 4.83
CA ALA A 10 4.85 -18.03 5.26
C ALA A 10 4.09 -17.07 6.20
N ARG A 11 4.80 -16.46 7.16
CA ARG A 11 4.21 -15.45 8.04
C ARG A 11 3.70 -14.24 7.24
N LEU A 12 4.49 -13.78 6.27
CA LEU A 12 4.14 -12.62 5.45
C LEU A 12 2.96 -12.92 4.51
N ALA A 13 2.87 -14.13 3.96
CA ALA A 13 1.73 -14.59 3.19
C ALA A 13 0.42 -14.54 4.01
N GLY A 14 0.48 -14.94 5.28
CA GLY A 14 -0.65 -14.84 6.21
C GLY A 14 -1.07 -13.39 6.46
N VAL A 15 -0.10 -12.48 6.66
CA VAL A 15 -0.38 -11.05 6.83
C VAL A 15 -1.00 -10.44 5.57
N ALA A 16 -0.47 -10.77 4.38
CA ALA A 16 -1.01 -10.32 3.11
C ALA A 16 -2.46 -10.80 2.90
N GLY A 17 -2.76 -12.05 3.25
CA GLY A 17 -4.13 -12.56 3.20
C GLY A 17 -5.09 -11.84 4.15
N LEU A 18 -4.64 -11.50 5.37
CA LEU A 18 -5.45 -10.79 6.36
C LEU A 18 -5.69 -9.30 6.00
N LEU A 19 -4.66 -8.61 5.52
CA LEU A 19 -4.73 -7.16 5.28
C LEU A 19 -5.22 -6.80 3.87
N LEU A 20 -4.85 -7.59 2.87
CA LEU A 20 -5.08 -7.29 1.46
C LEU A 20 -6.12 -8.21 0.82
N GLY A 21 -6.56 -9.26 1.53
CA GLY A 21 -7.47 -10.28 0.99
C GLY A 21 -6.81 -11.20 -0.05
N TRP A 22 -5.47 -11.18 -0.15
CA TRP A 22 -4.73 -11.97 -1.13
C TRP A 22 -4.83 -13.46 -0.85
N ARG A 23 -5.05 -14.24 -1.89
CA ARG A 23 -4.87 -15.69 -1.89
C ARG A 23 -3.39 -16.03 -1.85
N PRO A 24 -3.01 -17.25 -1.39
CA PRO A 24 -1.62 -17.68 -1.36
C PRO A 24 -0.90 -17.55 -2.72
N ASP A 25 -1.59 -17.83 -3.82
CA ASP A 25 -1.02 -17.71 -5.17
C ASP A 25 -0.68 -16.26 -5.56
N GLU A 26 -1.45 -15.29 -5.08
CA GLU A 26 -1.18 -13.87 -5.36
C GLU A 26 0.09 -13.42 -4.64
N TYR A 27 0.27 -13.83 -3.38
CA TYR A 27 1.49 -13.56 -2.62
C TYR A 27 2.74 -14.16 -3.29
N TRP A 28 2.68 -15.41 -3.76
CA TRP A 28 3.84 -16.07 -4.37
C TRP A 28 4.18 -15.56 -5.78
N ARG A 29 3.22 -14.93 -6.48
CA ARG A 29 3.48 -14.29 -7.78
C ARG A 29 3.99 -12.86 -7.65
N ALA A 30 3.69 -12.18 -6.55
CA ALA A 30 4.15 -10.82 -6.30
C ALA A 30 5.68 -10.78 -6.11
N THR A 31 6.30 -9.78 -6.71
CA THR A 31 7.72 -9.49 -6.49
C THR A 31 7.93 -8.80 -5.13
N PRO A 32 9.14 -8.89 -4.54
CA PRO A 32 9.45 -8.17 -3.31
C PRO A 32 9.23 -6.65 -3.41
N ASP A 33 9.50 -6.04 -4.57
CA ASP A 33 9.32 -4.60 -4.79
C ASP A 33 7.84 -4.22 -4.85
N GLU A 34 7.00 -5.01 -5.53
CA GLU A 34 5.55 -4.81 -5.53
C GLU A 34 4.97 -4.95 -4.12
N LEU A 35 5.45 -5.95 -3.36
CA LEU A 35 5.01 -6.14 -1.98
C LEU A 35 5.42 -4.97 -1.08
N ALA A 36 6.64 -4.43 -1.27
CA ALA A 36 7.09 -3.24 -0.56
C ALA A 36 6.19 -2.04 -0.89
N ALA A 37 5.87 -1.81 -2.17
CA ALA A 37 5.01 -0.70 -2.60
C ALA A 37 3.61 -0.78 -1.97
N VAL A 38 3.00 -1.97 -1.91
CA VAL A 38 1.69 -2.16 -1.27
C VAL A 38 1.75 -1.91 0.24
N MET A 39 2.83 -2.35 0.89
CA MET A 39 3.01 -2.11 2.33
C MET A 39 3.24 -0.64 2.66
N GLU A 40 3.95 0.11 1.81
CA GLU A 40 4.09 1.56 1.93
C GLU A 40 2.74 2.28 1.74
N ALA A 41 1.95 1.87 0.74
CA ALA A 41 0.60 2.39 0.55
C ALA A 41 -0.31 2.11 1.76
N ALA A 42 -0.25 0.89 2.32
CA ALA A 42 -1.03 0.51 3.50
C ALA A 42 -0.64 1.28 4.78
N ARG A 43 0.59 1.79 4.86
CA ARG A 43 1.04 2.66 5.95
C ARG A 43 0.51 4.09 5.85
N GLY A 44 -0.14 4.44 4.75
CA GLY A 44 -0.66 5.79 4.49
C GLY A 44 0.18 6.60 3.49
N GLY A 45 1.19 5.98 2.86
CA GLY A 45 2.15 6.71 2.01
C GLY A 45 3.01 7.70 2.81
N GLU A 46 3.91 8.42 2.13
CA GLU A 46 4.37 9.70 2.68
C GLU A 46 3.13 10.58 2.88
N ASP A 47 3.13 11.41 3.92
CA ASP A 47 2.14 12.47 4.15
C ASP A 47 2.22 13.46 2.97
N VAL A 48 1.74 13.06 1.80
CA VAL A 48 1.51 13.96 0.68
C VAL A 48 0.30 14.75 1.14
N ALA A 49 0.56 15.87 1.82
CA ALA A 49 -0.46 16.75 2.34
C ALA A 49 -1.56 16.89 1.27
N GLY A 50 -2.72 16.29 1.54
CA GLY A 50 -3.86 16.40 0.64
C GLY A 50 -4.16 17.87 0.44
N VAL A 51 -4.78 18.22 -0.70
CA VAL A 51 -5.23 19.61 -0.92
C VAL A 51 -6.15 19.97 0.24
N ASP A 52 -5.73 20.94 1.05
CA ASP A 52 -6.54 21.42 2.15
C ASP A 52 -7.85 22.04 1.60
N GLY A 53 -8.92 21.97 2.39
CA GLY A 53 -10.24 22.43 1.93
C GLY A 53 -10.26 23.93 1.58
N GLU A 54 -9.37 24.72 2.17
CA GLU A 54 -9.23 26.15 1.88
C GLU A 54 -8.58 26.40 0.52
N ALA A 55 -7.55 25.64 0.17
CA ALA A 55 -6.87 25.66 -1.11
C ALA A 55 -7.81 25.23 -2.23
N LEU A 56 -8.63 24.19 -2.00
CA LEU A 56 -9.69 23.82 -2.94
C LEU A 56 -10.70 24.95 -3.14
N ALA A 57 -11.14 25.61 -2.06
CA ALA A 57 -12.06 26.74 -2.13
C ALA A 57 -11.49 27.93 -2.92
N ARG A 58 -10.20 28.25 -2.74
CA ARG A 58 -9.50 29.30 -3.51
C ARG A 58 -9.42 28.95 -5.00
N MET A 59 -9.16 27.68 -5.34
CA MET A 59 -9.12 27.23 -6.74
C MET A 59 -10.49 27.34 -7.41
N MET A 60 -11.57 26.93 -6.73
CA MET A 60 -12.94 27.06 -7.24
C MET A 60 -13.34 28.53 -7.44
N ALA A 61 -12.97 29.41 -6.51
CA ALA A 61 -13.27 30.84 -6.62
C ALA A 61 -12.53 31.54 -7.78
N ALA A 62 -11.36 31.03 -8.19
CA ALA A 62 -10.57 31.57 -9.29
C ALA A 62 -11.11 31.19 -10.69
N MET A 63 -12.01 30.20 -10.77
CA MET A 63 -12.66 29.74 -12.00
C MET A 63 -14.18 29.84 -11.85
N PRO A 64 -14.76 31.06 -11.85
CA PRO A 64 -16.21 31.21 -11.89
C PRO A 64 -16.75 30.81 -13.27
N ASP A 65 -17.86 30.07 -13.30
CA ASP A 65 -18.62 29.76 -14.53
C ASP A 65 -19.14 31.02 -15.23
#